data_AF-W4V4B9-F1
#
_entry.id   AF-W4V4B9-F1
#
_cell.length_a   1.000
_cell.length_b   1.000
_cell.length_c   1.000
_cell.angle_alpha   90.00
_cell.angle_beta   90.00
_cell.angle_gamma   90.00
#
_symmetry.space_group_name_H-M   'P 1'
#
loop_
_entity.id
_entity.type
_entity.pdbx_description
1 polymer ?
#
loop_
_entity_poly.entity_id
_entity_poly.type
_entity_poly.pdbx_seq_one_letter_code
_entity_poly.pdbx_strand_id
1 'polypeptide(L)'
;MYGLVVTLYAKTASFRDPGAQLYHDTMPLPPPSTITGIAGAALGCSFEEALAFMKEHAVMVGCNGNSEGRGKDLWNYTKIKSGEITSAIIIRNFLSDLKVEIFLHAKSVKL
;
A
#
# COMPACT_ATOMS: atom_id res chain seq x y z
N MET A 1 8.20 25.87 2.49
CA MET A 1 7.12 25.02 1.93
C MET A 1 7.79 24.06 0.97
N TYR A 2 7.67 22.75 1.21
CA TYR A 2 8.32 21.72 0.41
C TYR A 2 7.27 20.78 -0.18
N GLY A 3 7.52 20.34 -1.40
CA GLY A 3 6.66 19.40 -2.11
C GLY A 3 7.53 18.39 -2.86
N LEU A 4 7.08 17.15 -2.88
CA LEU A 4 7.71 16.05 -3.60
C LEU A 4 6.63 15.33 -4.41
N VAL A 5 6.91 15.08 -5.68
CA VAL A 5 6.07 14.26 -6.55
C VAL A 5 6.84 13.00 -6.90
N VAL A 6 6.23 11.85 -6.68
CA VAL A 6 6.80 10.53 -6.99
C VAL A 6 5.88 9.82 -7.97
N THR A 7 6.40 9.52 -9.16
CA THR A 7 5.69 8.72 -10.16
C THR A 7 6.10 7.26 -10.02
N LEU A 8 5.12 6.38 -9.87
CA LEU A 8 5.30 4.94 -9.70
C LEU A 8 4.60 4.20 -10.85
N TYR A 9 5.25 3.14 -11.32
CA TYR A 9 4.64 2.14 -12.18
C TYR A 9 4.78 0.76 -11.55
N ALA A 10 3.72 -0.02 -11.60
CA ALA A 10 3.72 -1.41 -11.18
C ALA A 10 2.97 -2.27 -12.19
N LYS A 11 3.60 -3.37 -12.63
CA LYS A 11 2.91 -4.39 -13.44
C LYS A 11 1.67 -4.93 -12.72
N THR A 12 1.78 -5.11 -11.41
CA THR A 12 0.67 -5.50 -10.54
C THR A 12 0.79 -4.81 -9.19
N ALA A 13 -0.33 -4.35 -8.62
CA ALA A 13 -0.38 -3.81 -7.27
C ALA A 13 -1.68 -4.20 -6.56
N SER A 14 -1.65 -4.30 -5.23
CA SER A 14 -2.83 -4.59 -4.43
C SER A 14 -2.78 -3.77 -3.14
N PHE A 15 -3.84 -3.01 -2.91
CA PHE A 15 -4.01 -2.10 -1.78
C PHE A 15 -5.12 -2.66 -0.89
N ARG A 16 -4.74 -3.64 -0.07
CA ARG A 16 -5.70 -4.48 0.67
C ARG A 16 -6.55 -3.65 1.64
N ASP A 17 -7.85 -3.89 1.61
CA ASP A 17 -8.76 -3.48 2.69
C ASP A 17 -8.61 -4.43 3.90
N PRO A 18 -8.35 -3.92 5.12
CA PRO A 18 -8.19 -4.76 6.32
C PRO A 18 -9.44 -5.55 6.73
N GLY A 19 -10.63 -5.18 6.26
CA GLY A 19 -11.90 -5.77 6.70
C GLY A 19 -12.16 -7.22 6.25
N ALA A 20 -11.44 -7.72 5.24
CA ALA A 20 -11.76 -8.99 4.61
C ALA A 20 -10.65 -10.06 4.83
N GLN A 21 -11.06 -11.20 5.39
CA GLN A 21 -10.15 -12.27 5.84
C GLN A 21 -9.85 -13.33 4.77
N LEU A 22 -10.87 -13.79 4.02
CA LEU A 22 -10.72 -14.82 2.98
C LEU A 22 -10.73 -14.25 1.56
N TYR A 23 -11.13 -12.99 1.42
CA TYR A 23 -11.21 -12.28 0.15
C TYR A 23 -10.47 -10.96 0.30
N HIS A 24 -9.26 -10.87 -0.24
CA HIS A 24 -8.48 -9.65 -0.17
C HIS A 24 -8.82 -8.79 -1.39
N ASP A 25 -9.80 -7.90 -1.22
CA ASP A 25 -10.07 -6.91 -2.26
C ASP A 25 -8.97 -5.84 -2.30
N THR A 26 -8.92 -5.07 -3.39
CA THR A 26 -7.96 -3.98 -3.58
C THR A 26 -8.67 -2.65 -3.77
N MET A 27 -8.21 -1.64 -3.04
CA MET A 27 -8.54 -0.25 -3.32
C MET A 27 -8.02 0.14 -4.73
N PRO A 28 -8.65 1.12 -5.41
CA PRO A 28 -8.24 1.55 -6.74
C PRO A 28 -6.94 2.36 -6.77
N LEU A 29 -6.55 2.94 -5.63
CA LEU A 29 -5.36 3.77 -5.45
C LEU A 29 -4.73 3.47 -4.08
N PRO A 30 -3.44 3.74 -3.87
CA PRO A 30 -2.79 3.50 -2.59
C PRO A 30 -3.41 4.39 -1.50
N PRO A 31 -3.94 3.81 -0.41
CA PRO A 31 -4.42 4.60 0.73
C PRO A 31 -3.24 5.33 1.41
N PRO A 32 -3.52 6.33 2.25
CA PRO A 32 -2.48 7.06 2.98
C PRO A 32 -1.50 6.16 3.76
N SER A 33 -1.99 5.07 4.35
CA SER A 33 -1.15 4.07 5.03
C SER A 33 -0.17 3.38 4.07
N THR A 34 -0.58 3.05 2.85
CA THR A 34 0.32 2.50 1.83
C THR A 34 1.37 3.52 1.42
N ILE A 35 1.00 4.79 1.23
CA ILE A 35 1.95 5.86 0.89
C ILE A 35 2.99 6.03 2.00
N THR A 36 2.56 6.06 3.26
CA THR A 36 3.45 6.10 4.42
C THR A 36 4.38 4.88 4.46
N GLY A 37 3.86 3.68 4.18
CA GLY A 37 4.68 2.47 4.11
C GLY A 37 5.73 2.50 2.99
N ILE A 38 5.37 3.02 1.81
CA ILE A 38 6.32 3.22 0.70
C ILE A 38 7.42 4.20 1.10
N ALA A 39 7.03 5.35 1.70
CA ALA A 39 7.99 6.36 2.15
C ALA A 39 8.92 5.79 3.24
N GLY A 40 8.37 5.09 4.23
CA GLY A 40 9.14 4.47 5.31
C GLY A 40 10.12 3.42 4.80
N ALA A 41 9.67 2.54 3.89
CA ALA A 41 10.53 1.55 3.25
C ALA A 41 11.69 2.18 2.47
N ALA A 42 11.45 3.30 1.78
CA ALA A 42 12.48 4.04 1.06
C ALA A 42 13.49 4.71 2.01
N LEU A 43 13.04 5.15 3.19
CA LEU A 43 13.88 5.74 4.23
C LEU A 43 14.58 4.70 5.12
N GLY A 44 14.24 3.42 4.99
CA GLY A 44 14.77 2.34 5.82
C GLY A 44 14.24 2.36 7.27
N CYS A 45 13.06 2.94 7.50
CA CYS A 45 12.41 2.97 8.82
C CYS A 45 11.17 2.07 8.88
N SER A 46 10.76 1.73 10.10
CA SER A 46 9.53 1.01 10.37
C SER A 46 8.29 1.82 9.98
N PHE A 47 7.15 1.16 9.84
CA PHE A 47 5.90 1.84 9.53
C PHE A 47 5.51 2.83 10.63
N GLU A 48 5.75 2.46 11.89
CA GLU A 48 5.48 3.26 13.08
C GLU A 48 6.30 4.55 13.08
N GLU A 49 7.60 4.46 12.78
CA GLU A 49 8.50 5.62 12.68
C GLU A 49 8.10 6.54 11.52
N ALA A 50 7.81 5.97 10.34
CA ALA A 50 7.34 6.74 9.19
C ALA A 50 6.02 7.46 9.50
N LEU A 51 5.07 6.76 10.13
CA LEU A 51 3.79 7.36 10.51
C LEU A 51 3.95 8.48 11.54
N ALA A 52 4.86 8.30 12.51
CA ALA A 52 5.18 9.33 13.50
C ALA A 52 5.76 10.58 12.82
N PHE A 53 6.74 10.41 11.93
CA PHE A 53 7.33 11.50 11.14
C PHE A 53 6.29 12.26 10.32
N MET A 54 5.43 11.54 9.61
CA MET A 54 4.37 12.14 8.78
C MET A 54 3.39 12.96 9.63
N LYS A 55 3.05 12.49 10.83
CA LYS A 55 2.19 13.20 11.78
C LYS A 55 2.87 14.42 12.39
N GLU A 56 4.10 14.26 12.87
CA GLU A 56 4.89 15.31 13.52
C GLU A 56 5.07 16.53 12.59
N HIS A 57 5.35 16.28 11.32
CA HIS A 57 5.56 17.34 10.33
C HIS A 57 4.31 17.71 9.52
N ALA A 58 3.15 17.18 9.91
CA ALA A 58 1.87 17.38 9.22
C ALA A 58 1.99 17.19 7.69
N VAL A 59 2.66 16.10 7.29
CA VAL A 59 2.85 15.77 5.88
C VAL A 59 1.51 15.40 5.27
N MET A 60 1.08 16.21 4.32
CA MET A 60 -0.13 16.01 3.55
C MET A 60 0.17 15.09 2.37
N VAL A 61 -0.72 14.14 2.09
CA VAL A 61 -0.57 13.19 0.99
C VAL A 61 -1.74 13.29 0.03
N GLY A 62 -1.44 13.26 -1.26
CA GLY A 62 -2.41 13.11 -2.35
C GLY A 62 -1.94 12.02 -3.30
N CYS A 63 -2.88 11.39 -4.00
CA CYS A 63 -2.54 10.46 -5.07
C CYS A 63 -3.51 10.62 -6.25
N ASN A 64 -2.96 10.44 -7.44
CA ASN A 64 -3.71 10.33 -8.68
C ASN A 64 -3.16 9.13 -9.47
N GLY A 65 -3.97 8.46 -10.26
CA GLY A 65 -3.47 7.33 -11.03
C GLY A 65 -4.54 6.57 -11.76
N ASN A 66 -4.09 5.62 -12.58
CA ASN A 66 -4.95 4.74 -13.35
C ASN A 66 -4.33 3.33 -13.44
N SER A 67 -5.20 2.32 -13.57
CA SER A 67 -4.82 0.94 -13.86
C SER A 67 -5.46 0.53 -15.18
N GLU A 68 -4.72 -0.16 -16.05
CA GLU A 68 -5.26 -0.66 -17.32
C GLU A 68 -6.04 -1.98 -17.15
N GLY A 69 -6.09 -2.55 -15.95
CA GLY A 69 -6.92 -3.72 -15.69
C GLY A 69 -6.97 -4.15 -14.22
N ARG A 70 -7.69 -5.25 -13.99
CA ARG A 70 -7.83 -5.91 -12.70
C ARG A 70 -7.74 -7.42 -12.88
N GLY A 71 -7.17 -8.10 -11.90
CA GLY A 71 -7.07 -9.55 -11.85
C GLY A 71 -7.48 -10.11 -10.50
N LYS A 72 -7.72 -11.43 -10.49
CA LYS A 72 -7.96 -12.22 -9.29
C LYS A 72 -6.92 -13.33 -9.24
N ASP A 73 -6.27 -13.44 -8.10
CA ASP A 73 -5.26 -14.45 -7.84
C ASP A 73 -5.75 -15.41 -6.75
N LEU A 74 -5.62 -16.71 -7.00
CA LEU A 74 -6.04 -17.75 -6.06
C LEU A 74 -4.81 -18.23 -5.28
N TRP A 75 -4.76 -17.90 -4.00
CA TRP A 75 -3.64 -18.22 -3.13
C TRP A 75 -3.99 -19.40 -2.24
N ASN A 76 -3.20 -20.47 -2.32
CA ASN A 76 -3.21 -21.51 -1.31
C ASN A 76 -2.13 -21.19 -0.27
N TYR A 77 -2.49 -21.18 1.00
CA TYR A 77 -1.56 -20.98 2.09
C TYR A 77 -1.75 -22.04 3.18
N THR A 78 -0.63 -22.38 3.81
CA THR A 78 -0.60 -23.32 4.91
C THR A 78 -0.83 -22.57 6.22
N LYS A 79 -1.76 -23.05 7.05
CA LYS A 79 -2.02 -22.52 8.39
C LYS A 79 -1.84 -23.63 9.43
N ILE A 80 -1.26 -23.25 10.56
CA ILE A 80 -1.18 -24.13 11.73
C ILE A 80 -2.42 -23.90 12.58
N LYS A 81 -3.22 -24.93 12.78
CA LYS A 81 -4.42 -24.89 13.63
C LYS A 81 -4.31 -26.02 14.65
N SER A 82 -4.20 -25.67 15.92
CA SER A 82 -4.09 -26.64 17.03
C SER A 82 -2.94 -27.65 16.87
N GLY A 83 -1.81 -27.22 16.33
CA GLY A 83 -0.65 -28.09 16.09
C GLY A 83 -0.71 -28.90 14.78
N GLU A 84 -1.84 -28.90 14.07
CA GLU A 84 -1.98 -29.54 12.77
C GLU A 84 -1.75 -28.56 11.63
N ILE A 85 -1.10 -29.05 10.58
CA ILE A 85 -0.87 -28.32 9.33
C ILE A 85 -2.10 -28.49 8.44
N THR A 86 -2.78 -27.40 8.13
CA THR A 86 -3.96 -27.39 7.25
C THR A 86 -3.78 -26.39 6.12
N SER A 87 -4.45 -26.63 4.99
CA SER A 87 -4.47 -25.69 3.86
C SER A 87 -5.68 -24.77 3.93
N ALA A 88 -5.54 -23.55 3.44
CA ALA A 88 -6.62 -22.61 3.26
C ALA A 88 -6.42 -21.82 1.96
N ILE A 89 -7.54 -21.36 1.40
CA ILE A 89 -7.55 -20.63 0.13
C ILE A 89 -7.96 -19.19 0.41
N ILE A 90 -7.24 -18.26 -0.21
CA ILE A 90 -7.56 -16.83 -0.25
C ILE A 90 -7.69 -16.42 -1.71
N ILE A 91 -8.66 -15.57 -2.01
CA ILE A 91 -8.71 -14.86 -3.29
C ILE A 91 -8.16 -13.46 -3.07
N ARG A 92 -7.15 -13.06 -3.85
CA ARG A 92 -6.56 -11.72 -3.81
C ARG A 92 -6.83 -11.00 -5.12
N ASN A 93 -7.45 -9.83 -5.03
CA ASN A 93 -7.58 -8.94 -6.18
C ASN A 93 -6.36 -8.04 -6.31
N PHE A 94 -6.01 -7.72 -7.55
CA PHE A 94 -4.93 -6.79 -7.87
C PHE A 94 -5.32 -5.92 -9.08
N LEU A 95 -4.67 -4.77 -9.17
CA LEU A 95 -4.68 -3.90 -10.33
C LEU A 95 -3.50 -4.27 -11.23
N SER A 96 -3.70 -4.25 -12.55
CA SER A 96 -2.64 -4.48 -13.54
C SER A 96 -2.25 -3.19 -14.25
N ASP A 97 -0.97 -3.08 -14.61
CA ASP A 97 -0.38 -1.91 -15.29
C ASP A 97 -0.77 -0.60 -14.61
N LEU A 98 -0.56 -0.54 -13.30
CA LEU A 98 -0.89 0.60 -12.48
C LEU A 98 0.18 1.69 -12.64
N LYS A 99 -0.27 2.91 -12.92
CA LYS A 99 0.54 4.14 -12.88
C LYS A 99 -0.05 5.08 -11.82
N VAL A 100 0.78 5.57 -10.92
CA VAL A 100 0.36 6.47 -9.83
C VAL A 100 1.34 7.62 -9.70
N GLU A 101 0.82 8.81 -9.47
CA GLU A 101 1.54 9.96 -8.98
C GLU A 101 1.17 10.18 -7.51
N ILE A 102 2.17 10.16 -6.65
CA ILE A 102 2.04 10.47 -5.22
C ILE A 102 2.55 11.91 -5.02
N PHE A 103 1.72 12.72 -4.38
CA PHE A 103 2.02 14.09 -4.01
C PHE A 103 2.22 14.15 -2.50
N LEU A 104 3.39 14.58 -2.08
CA LEU A 104 3.74 14.80 -0.68
C LEU A 104 3.97 16.29 -0.46
N HIS A 105 3.40 16.84 0.61
CA HIS A 105 3.55 18.24 0.95
C HIS A 105 3.82 18.41 2.45
N ALA A 106 4.84 19.20 2.79
CA ALA A 106 5.15 19.59 4.16
C ALA A 106 5.48 21.08 4.27
N LYS A 107 5.11 21.69 5.39
CA LYS A 107 5.39 23.12 5.64
C LYS A 107 6.82 23.37 6.10
N SER A 108 7.30 22.53 7.03
CA SER A 108 8.51 22.78 7.84
C SER A 108 9.69 21.86 7.55
N VAL A 109 9.50 20.74 6.85
CA VAL A 109 10.56 19.76 6.56
C VAL A 109 10.72 19.54 5.05
N LYS A 110 11.97 19.38 4.60
CA LYS A 110 12.27 18.98 3.23
C LYS A 110 12.00 17.48 3.09
N LEU A 111 11.20 17.13 2.09
CA LEU A 111 10.80 15.77 1.74
C LEU A 111 11.72 15.18 0.69
#